data_AF-A0A7S2ID79-F1
#
_entry.id   AF-A0A7S2ID79-F1
#
_cell.length_a   1.000
_cell.length_b   1.000
_cell.length_c   1.000
_cell.angle_alpha   90.00
_cell.angle_beta   90.00
_cell.angle_gamma   90.00
#
_symmetry.space_group_name_H-M   'P 1'
#
loop_
_entity.id
_entity.type
_entity.pdbx_description
1 polymer ?
#
loop_
_entity_poly.entity_id
_entity_poly.type
_entity_poly.pdbx_seq_one_letter_code
_entity_poly.pdbx_strand_id
1 'polypeptide(L)'
;FLSHGSVAEEEEYDMVKQIMFIRADDNRLFRPFPTKLTHDHREKEDSACKGNLPKVLAYLTNPDSPTQLKGQAAELLSLCTNYHPENREKIGSSEGVITSLVSMIQNGLQQIHHDDQAEAFMHLDTFARAAEAIWILTYNSPSNHKAFVDAGAIEILASYLLETGAHKNDGKVCLHKGQQVGGSGRTPCHHARMWAGAALQNLAADYCDGTCWFEWNNASKTALVPHSEEKRGREITISAAKERETIASIDGLMEELVSMACAMSTKEKPSPEHPWPSHAVMGRDDGMPSLVPWAAIGVLKNLALSDELRHDLAYGMAYRCVCDAWASKDWLEAEKARDALHHMGRQED
;
A
#
# COMPACT_ATOMS: atom_id res chain seq x y z
N PHE A 1 -21.39 -8.66 -40.06
CA PHE A 1 -20.14 -9.03 -39.38
C PHE A 1 -20.25 -8.59 -37.93
N LEU A 2 -20.84 -9.43 -37.09
CA LEU A 2 -20.72 -9.26 -35.64
C LEU A 2 -19.40 -9.92 -35.27
N SER A 3 -18.41 -9.10 -34.90
CA SER A 3 -17.16 -9.58 -34.33
C SER A 3 -17.50 -10.41 -33.09
N HIS A 4 -17.26 -11.72 -33.12
CA HIS A 4 -17.24 -12.49 -31.89
C HIS A 4 -16.02 -12.00 -31.12
N GLY A 5 -16.25 -11.31 -30.00
CA GLY A 5 -15.17 -10.90 -29.11
C GLY A 5 -14.30 -12.10 -28.76
N SER A 6 -13.01 -11.87 -28.57
CA SER A 6 -12.11 -12.97 -28.21
C SER A 6 -12.49 -13.50 -26.82
N VAL A 7 -12.19 -14.78 -26.54
CA VAL A 7 -12.43 -15.37 -25.20
C VAL A 7 -11.77 -14.54 -24.10
N ALA A 8 -10.60 -13.94 -24.38
CA ALA A 8 -9.90 -13.06 -23.45
C ALA A 8 -10.68 -11.78 -23.13
N GLU A 9 -11.37 -11.18 -24.12
CA GLU A 9 -12.19 -9.98 -23.89
C GLU A 9 -13.41 -10.28 -23.01
N GLU A 10 -14.02 -11.46 -23.17
CA GLU A 10 -15.15 -11.90 -22.33
C GLU A 10 -14.70 -12.16 -20.89
N GLU A 11 -13.55 -12.79 -20.72
CA GLU A 11 -12.96 -13.08 -19.41
C GLU A 11 -12.52 -11.81 -18.67
N GLU A 12 -11.91 -10.86 -19.38
CA GLU A 12 -11.56 -9.55 -18.84
C GLU A 12 -12.83 -8.82 -18.35
N TYR A 13 -13.87 -8.80 -19.18
CA TYR A 13 -15.14 -8.15 -18.86
C TYR A 13 -15.84 -8.77 -17.63
N ASP A 14 -15.77 -10.09 -17.47
CA ASP A 14 -16.28 -10.78 -16.27
C ASP A 14 -15.50 -10.37 -15.01
N MET A 15 -14.16 -10.27 -15.08
CA MET A 15 -13.35 -9.87 -13.94
C MET A 15 -13.61 -8.42 -13.52
N VAL A 16 -13.71 -7.49 -14.48
CA VAL A 16 -14.06 -6.09 -14.21
C VAL A 16 -15.43 -5.98 -13.53
N LYS A 17 -16.43 -6.74 -14.00
CA LYS A 17 -17.75 -6.77 -13.36
C LYS A 17 -17.68 -7.25 -11.91
N GLN A 18 -16.87 -8.27 -11.64
CA GLN A 18 -16.69 -8.78 -10.28
C GLN A 18 -16.01 -7.73 -9.40
N ILE A 19 -14.94 -7.10 -9.86
CA ILE A 19 -14.28 -6.00 -9.13
C ILE A 19 -15.28 -4.89 -8.82
N MET A 20 -16.05 -4.43 -9.81
CA MET A 20 -17.07 -3.40 -9.62
C MET A 20 -18.17 -3.84 -8.64
N PHE A 21 -18.63 -5.10 -8.74
CA PHE A 21 -19.63 -5.67 -7.85
C PHE A 21 -19.13 -5.70 -6.40
N ILE A 22 -17.89 -6.16 -6.19
CA ILE A 22 -17.24 -6.28 -4.90
C ILE A 22 -16.96 -4.90 -4.29
N ARG A 23 -16.39 -3.97 -5.08
CA ARG A 23 -16.19 -2.59 -4.62
C ARG A 23 -17.53 -1.93 -4.30
N ALA A 24 -18.59 -2.16 -5.07
CA ALA A 24 -19.89 -1.51 -4.89
C ALA A 24 -19.76 0.02 -4.72
N ASP A 25 -18.89 0.63 -5.53
CA ASP A 25 -18.46 2.04 -5.47
C ASP A 25 -17.68 2.47 -4.20
N ASP A 26 -17.34 1.53 -3.32
CA ASP A 26 -16.44 1.75 -2.18
C ASP A 26 -14.98 1.72 -2.64
N ASN A 27 -14.47 2.89 -3.05
CA ASN A 27 -13.07 3.10 -3.41
C ASN A 27 -12.22 3.60 -2.22
N ARG A 28 -12.69 3.41 -0.98
CA ARG A 28 -11.94 3.84 0.21
C ARG A 28 -10.71 2.97 0.42
N LEU A 29 -9.60 3.64 0.73
CA LEU A 29 -8.32 3.05 1.13
C LEU A 29 -8.44 2.16 2.39
N PHE A 30 -9.20 2.61 3.38
CA PHE A 30 -9.42 1.91 4.64
C PHE A 30 -10.92 1.72 4.90
N ARG A 31 -11.33 0.47 5.09
CA ARG A 31 -12.75 0.08 5.23
C ARG A 31 -12.98 -0.67 6.55
N PRO A 32 -12.79 -0.05 7.72
CA PRO A 32 -12.99 -0.72 9.01
C PRO A 32 -14.47 -1.00 9.25
N PHE A 33 -15.36 -0.27 8.57
CA PHE A 33 -16.80 -0.48 8.56
C PHE A 33 -17.30 -0.32 7.10
N PRO A 34 -17.39 -1.41 6.32
CA PRO A 34 -17.99 -1.37 4.99
C PRO A 34 -19.39 -0.75 5.08
N THR A 35 -19.85 -0.06 4.03
CA THR A 35 -21.27 0.33 3.96
C THR A 35 -22.12 -0.94 4.05
N LYS A 36 -23.40 -0.84 4.45
CA LYS A 36 -24.28 -2.03 4.42
C LYS A 36 -24.26 -2.73 3.06
N LEU A 37 -24.24 -1.96 1.96
CA LEU A 37 -24.15 -2.51 0.61
C LEU A 37 -22.84 -3.27 0.40
N THR A 38 -21.70 -2.68 0.79
CA THR A 38 -20.40 -3.34 0.74
C THR A 38 -20.36 -4.57 1.64
N HIS A 39 -20.99 -4.55 2.82
CA HIS A 39 -21.08 -5.70 3.72
C HIS A 39 -21.93 -6.83 3.12
N ASP A 40 -23.12 -6.50 2.60
CA ASP A 40 -24.02 -7.44 1.93
C ASP A 40 -23.37 -8.00 0.65
N HIS A 41 -22.53 -7.21 -0.02
CA HIS A 41 -21.73 -7.66 -1.15
C HIS A 41 -20.53 -8.49 -0.71
N ARG A 42 -19.95 -8.24 0.47
CA ARG A 42 -18.89 -9.08 1.07
C ARG A 42 -19.36 -10.48 1.45
N GLU A 43 -20.57 -10.59 2.00
CA GLU A 43 -21.16 -11.92 2.21
C GLU A 43 -21.32 -12.68 0.88
N LYS A 44 -21.52 -11.96 -0.23
CA LYS A 44 -21.51 -12.52 -1.59
C LYS A 44 -20.10 -12.62 -2.20
N GLU A 45 -19.13 -11.79 -1.78
CA GLU A 45 -17.70 -11.89 -2.13
C GLU A 45 -17.20 -13.26 -1.74
N ASP A 46 -17.64 -13.77 -0.59
CA ASP A 46 -17.25 -15.09 -0.13
C ASP A 46 -17.56 -16.18 -1.18
N SER A 47 -18.67 -16.03 -1.91
CA SER A 47 -19.01 -16.87 -3.06
C SER A 47 -18.24 -16.53 -4.34
N ALA A 48 -18.03 -15.25 -4.63
CA ALA A 48 -17.29 -14.79 -5.80
C ALA A 48 -15.82 -15.23 -5.73
N CYS A 49 -15.18 -14.99 -4.59
CA CYS A 49 -13.78 -15.30 -4.32
C CYS A 49 -13.51 -16.80 -4.21
N LYS A 50 -14.37 -17.59 -3.54
CA LYS A 50 -14.16 -19.04 -3.44
C LYS A 50 -14.18 -19.73 -4.82
N GLY A 51 -15.05 -19.29 -5.73
CA GLY A 51 -15.12 -19.84 -7.08
C GLY A 51 -14.03 -19.33 -8.01
N ASN A 52 -13.66 -18.05 -7.88
CA ASN A 52 -12.79 -17.39 -8.85
C ASN A 52 -11.31 -17.34 -8.47
N LEU A 53 -10.93 -17.58 -7.20
CA LEU A 53 -9.54 -17.50 -6.77
C LEU A 53 -8.61 -18.39 -7.63
N PRO A 54 -8.90 -19.68 -7.92
CA PRO A 54 -8.04 -20.48 -8.80
C PRO A 54 -7.86 -19.86 -10.20
N LYS A 55 -8.91 -19.26 -10.76
CA LYS A 55 -8.88 -18.59 -12.07
C LYS A 55 -8.01 -17.31 -11.99
N VAL A 56 -8.16 -16.52 -10.93
CA VAL A 56 -7.33 -15.34 -10.66
C VAL A 56 -5.85 -15.70 -10.57
N LEU A 57 -5.51 -16.75 -9.81
CA LEU A 57 -4.12 -17.20 -9.68
C LEU A 57 -3.56 -17.68 -11.03
N ALA A 58 -4.36 -18.39 -11.83
CA ALA A 58 -3.96 -18.82 -13.16
C ALA A 58 -3.65 -17.65 -14.10
N TYR A 59 -4.43 -16.56 -14.06
CA TYR A 59 -4.14 -15.37 -14.87
C TYR A 59 -2.86 -14.67 -14.46
N LEU A 60 -2.61 -14.56 -13.15
CA LEU A 60 -1.38 -13.96 -12.63
C LEU A 60 -0.17 -14.76 -13.12
N THR A 61 -0.18 -16.07 -12.93
CA THR A 61 0.99 -16.92 -13.19
C THR A 61 1.21 -17.27 -14.65
N ASN A 62 0.18 -17.17 -15.49
CA ASN A 62 0.33 -17.42 -16.92
C ASN A 62 1.17 -16.29 -17.58
N PRO A 63 2.34 -16.59 -18.17
CA PRO A 63 3.17 -15.58 -18.83
C PRO A 63 2.46 -14.92 -20.03
N ASP A 64 1.51 -15.61 -20.66
CA ASP A 64 0.80 -15.15 -21.86
C ASP A 64 -0.42 -14.28 -21.55
N SER A 65 -0.81 -14.13 -20.28
CA SER A 65 -1.93 -13.25 -19.91
C SER A 65 -1.61 -11.79 -20.23
N PRO A 66 -2.53 -11.04 -20.86
CA PRO A 66 -2.36 -9.61 -21.11
C PRO A 66 -2.05 -8.84 -19.82
N THR A 67 -1.19 -7.82 -19.89
CA THR A 67 -0.80 -6.98 -18.73
C THR A 67 -2.03 -6.42 -17.99
N GLN A 68 -3.01 -5.90 -18.73
CA GLN A 68 -4.25 -5.37 -18.16
C GLN A 68 -5.04 -6.44 -17.38
N LEU A 69 -5.15 -7.66 -17.92
CA LEU A 69 -5.80 -8.77 -17.24
C LEU A 69 -5.05 -9.19 -15.97
N LYS A 70 -3.71 -9.18 -15.99
CA LYS A 70 -2.90 -9.40 -14.78
C LYS A 70 -3.13 -8.33 -13.72
N GLY A 71 -3.23 -7.06 -14.13
CA GLY A 71 -3.57 -5.96 -13.24
C GLY A 71 -4.92 -6.16 -12.56
N GLN A 72 -5.96 -6.49 -13.33
CA GLN A 72 -7.28 -6.81 -12.79
C GLN A 72 -7.26 -8.04 -11.87
N ALA A 73 -6.49 -9.07 -12.22
CA ALA A 73 -6.35 -10.27 -11.39
C ALA A 73 -5.67 -9.94 -10.05
N ALA A 74 -4.66 -9.05 -10.04
CA ALA A 74 -4.02 -8.60 -8.81
C ALA A 74 -4.98 -7.80 -7.91
N GLU A 75 -5.81 -6.94 -8.50
CA GLU A 75 -6.85 -6.21 -7.77
C GLU A 75 -7.92 -7.16 -7.20
N LEU A 76 -8.42 -8.10 -8.01
CA LEU A 76 -9.39 -9.08 -7.51
C LEU A 76 -8.77 -9.97 -6.42
N LEU A 77 -7.48 -10.31 -6.53
CA LEU A 77 -6.75 -11.01 -5.48
C LEU A 77 -6.71 -10.19 -4.19
N SER A 78 -6.39 -8.88 -4.24
CA SER A 78 -6.35 -8.01 -3.05
C SER A 78 -7.72 -7.95 -2.37
N LEU A 79 -8.80 -7.81 -3.15
CA LEU A 79 -10.17 -7.81 -2.65
C LEU A 79 -10.54 -9.14 -1.97
N CYS A 80 -10.23 -10.26 -2.62
CA CYS A 80 -10.53 -11.60 -2.12
C CYS A 80 -9.69 -12.04 -0.91
N THR A 81 -8.70 -11.24 -0.52
CA THR A 81 -7.76 -11.56 0.56
C THR A 81 -7.85 -10.59 1.75
N ASN A 82 -8.30 -9.35 1.54
CA ASN A 82 -8.35 -8.30 2.56
C ASN A 82 -9.05 -8.73 3.86
N TYR A 83 -10.15 -9.47 3.76
CA TYR A 83 -10.94 -9.95 4.92
C TYR A 83 -10.90 -11.47 5.11
N HIS A 84 -10.07 -12.16 4.34
CA HIS A 84 -9.99 -13.61 4.30
C HIS A 84 -8.57 -14.06 4.62
N PRO A 85 -8.16 -14.08 5.91
CA PRO A 85 -6.83 -14.54 6.32
C PRO A 85 -6.53 -15.94 5.79
N GLU A 86 -7.52 -16.83 5.72
CA GLU A 86 -7.39 -18.17 5.15
C GLU A 86 -7.10 -18.17 3.65
N ASN A 87 -7.57 -17.16 2.91
CA ASN A 87 -7.19 -17.00 1.50
C ASN A 87 -5.78 -16.45 1.40
N ARG A 88 -5.41 -15.47 2.24
CA ARG A 88 -4.06 -14.89 2.29
C ARG A 88 -3.00 -15.95 2.54
N GLU A 89 -3.17 -16.77 3.56
CA GLU A 89 -2.20 -17.82 3.91
C GLU A 89 -1.92 -18.79 2.76
N LYS A 90 -2.93 -19.07 1.92
CA LYS A 90 -2.78 -19.96 0.74
C LYS A 90 -1.92 -19.34 -0.36
N ILE A 91 -1.87 -18.02 -0.47
CA ILE A 91 -1.19 -17.34 -1.58
C ILE A 91 0.33 -17.54 -1.54
N GLY A 92 0.94 -17.48 -0.36
CA GLY A 92 2.39 -17.68 -0.21
C GLY A 92 2.84 -19.09 -0.56
N SER A 93 1.91 -20.05 -0.57
CA SER A 93 2.17 -21.43 -1.04
C SER A 93 1.77 -21.66 -2.51
N SER A 94 1.17 -20.66 -3.16
CA SER A 94 0.73 -20.77 -4.55
C SER A 94 1.90 -20.49 -5.49
N GLU A 95 2.30 -21.51 -6.26
CA GLU A 95 3.45 -21.45 -7.14
C GLU A 95 3.35 -20.27 -8.13
N GLY A 96 4.43 -19.49 -8.23
CA GLY A 96 4.57 -18.41 -9.20
C GLY A 96 3.82 -17.11 -8.89
N VAL A 97 2.87 -17.08 -7.94
CA VAL A 97 2.05 -15.89 -7.67
C VAL A 97 2.89 -14.75 -7.12
N ILE A 98 3.75 -15.04 -6.13
CA ILE A 98 4.66 -14.06 -5.53
C ILE A 98 5.60 -13.47 -6.59
N THR A 99 6.27 -14.34 -7.36
CA THR A 99 7.16 -13.94 -8.45
C THR A 99 6.43 -13.12 -9.51
N SER A 100 5.19 -13.48 -9.85
CA SER A 100 4.38 -12.72 -10.81
C SER A 100 4.11 -11.30 -10.31
N LEU A 101 3.66 -11.13 -9.06
CA LEU A 101 3.37 -9.81 -8.50
C LEU A 101 4.62 -8.92 -8.43
N VAL A 102 5.77 -9.48 -8.02
CA VAL A 102 7.05 -8.76 -8.03
C VAL A 102 7.47 -8.40 -9.46
N SER A 103 7.29 -9.29 -10.43
CA SER A 103 7.62 -9.01 -11.84
C SER A 103 6.74 -7.91 -12.44
N MET A 104 5.48 -7.78 -12.02
CA MET A 104 4.59 -6.70 -12.47
C MET A 104 5.10 -5.33 -12.00
N ILE A 105 5.62 -5.26 -10.77
CA ILE A 105 6.26 -4.05 -10.22
C ILE A 105 7.54 -3.73 -11.02
N GLN A 106 8.38 -4.74 -11.29
CA GLN A 106 9.60 -4.56 -12.06
C GLN A 106 9.32 -4.10 -13.50
N ASN A 107 8.30 -4.66 -14.14
CA ASN A 107 7.87 -4.24 -15.48
C ASN A 107 7.34 -2.79 -15.43
N GLY A 108 6.55 -2.43 -14.42
CA GLY A 108 6.10 -1.04 -14.24
C GLY A 108 7.26 -0.05 -14.09
N LEU A 109 8.30 -0.42 -13.33
CA LEU A 109 9.53 0.36 -13.15
C LEU A 109 10.28 0.58 -14.47
N GLN A 110 10.38 -0.45 -15.32
CA GLN A 110 11.05 -0.34 -16.63
C GLN A 110 10.31 0.60 -17.60
N GLN A 111 9.00 0.78 -17.41
CA GLN A 111 8.14 1.56 -18.30
C GLN A 111 8.03 3.03 -17.91
N ILE A 112 8.63 3.44 -16.79
CA ILE A 112 8.65 4.84 -16.31
C ILE A 112 9.25 5.81 -17.35
N HIS A 113 10.20 5.33 -18.14
CA HIS A 113 10.90 6.12 -19.16
C HIS A 113 10.43 5.84 -20.58
N HIS A 114 9.32 5.13 -20.74
CA HIS A 114 8.82 4.78 -22.07
C HIS A 114 8.18 5.98 -22.77
N ASP A 115 8.43 6.12 -24.07
CA ASP A 115 7.90 7.25 -24.87
C ASP A 115 6.39 7.10 -25.15
N ASP A 116 5.86 5.87 -25.17
CA ASP A 116 4.42 5.61 -25.31
C ASP A 116 3.71 5.76 -23.97
N GLN A 117 2.92 6.83 -23.86
CA GLN A 117 2.16 7.18 -22.66
C GLN A 117 1.05 6.17 -22.31
N ALA A 118 0.40 5.58 -23.31
CA ALA A 118 -0.71 4.67 -23.06
C ALA A 118 -0.19 3.35 -22.47
N GLU A 119 0.93 2.86 -23.01
CA GLU A 119 1.62 1.69 -22.48
C GLU A 119 2.17 1.95 -21.07
N ALA A 120 2.87 3.07 -20.85
CA ALA A 120 3.36 3.45 -19.54
C ALA A 120 2.22 3.57 -18.50
N PHE A 121 1.09 4.17 -18.86
CA PHE A 121 -0.09 4.27 -18.00
C PHE A 121 -0.59 2.90 -17.57
N MET A 122 -0.78 1.98 -18.53
CA MET A 122 -1.26 0.62 -18.25
C MET A 122 -0.31 -0.14 -17.32
N HIS A 123 0.99 -0.03 -17.56
CA HIS A 123 2.01 -0.68 -16.73
C HIS A 123 2.09 -0.11 -15.32
N LEU A 124 1.94 1.22 -15.15
CA LEU A 124 1.91 1.87 -13.84
C LEU A 124 0.61 1.56 -13.06
N ASP A 125 -0.53 1.45 -13.74
CA ASP A 125 -1.77 1.01 -13.08
C ASP A 125 -1.67 -0.47 -12.65
N THR A 126 -1.07 -1.31 -13.50
CA THR A 126 -0.79 -2.72 -13.18
C THR A 126 0.18 -2.85 -12.01
N PHE A 127 1.22 -2.02 -11.97
CA PHE A 127 2.11 -1.88 -10.82
C PHE A 127 1.31 -1.55 -9.55
N ALA A 128 0.45 -0.53 -9.61
CA ALA A 128 -0.26 -0.03 -8.43
C ALA A 128 -1.12 -1.13 -7.79
N ARG A 129 -1.84 -1.89 -8.63
CA ARG A 129 -2.66 -3.04 -8.19
C ARG A 129 -1.82 -4.19 -7.65
N ALA A 130 -0.65 -4.45 -8.25
CA ALA A 130 0.27 -5.45 -7.71
C ALA A 130 0.80 -5.03 -6.33
N ALA A 131 1.21 -3.77 -6.17
CA ALA A 131 1.68 -3.23 -4.89
C ALA A 131 0.56 -3.23 -3.82
N GLU A 132 -0.68 -2.91 -4.19
CA GLU A 132 -1.85 -3.06 -3.31
C GLU A 132 -2.02 -4.53 -2.86
N ALA A 133 -1.90 -5.49 -3.80
CA ALA A 133 -1.97 -6.90 -3.46
C ALA A 133 -0.84 -7.30 -2.49
N ILE A 134 0.40 -6.86 -2.71
CA ILE A 134 1.52 -7.11 -1.77
C ILE A 134 1.20 -6.54 -0.39
N TRP A 135 0.70 -5.30 -0.32
CA TRP A 135 0.30 -4.69 0.94
C TRP A 135 -0.71 -5.56 1.70
N ILE A 136 -1.79 -6.01 1.06
CA ILE A 136 -2.80 -6.87 1.70
C ILE A 136 -2.24 -8.25 2.08
N LEU A 137 -1.48 -8.87 1.19
CA LEU A 137 -0.98 -10.23 1.35
C LEU A 137 0.08 -10.34 2.45
N THR A 138 0.85 -9.28 2.68
CA THR A 138 1.90 -9.22 3.73
C THR A 138 1.34 -8.86 5.11
N TYR A 139 0.13 -8.31 5.20
CA TYR A 139 -0.49 -7.94 6.47
C TYR A 139 -0.72 -9.17 7.36
N ASN A 140 -0.03 -9.29 8.49
CA ASN A 140 -0.22 -10.41 9.44
C ASN A 140 -0.27 -11.80 8.76
N SER A 141 0.66 -12.06 7.84
CA SER A 141 0.78 -13.35 7.14
C SER A 141 2.24 -13.74 7.04
N PRO A 142 2.78 -14.51 8.00
CA PRO A 142 4.22 -14.78 8.09
C PRO A 142 4.80 -15.46 6.84
N SER A 143 4.05 -16.41 6.26
CA SER A 143 4.44 -17.12 5.03
C SER A 143 4.56 -16.17 3.83
N ASN A 144 3.55 -15.32 3.62
CA ASN A 144 3.54 -14.36 2.52
C ASN A 144 4.60 -13.28 2.71
N HIS A 145 4.71 -12.72 3.92
CA HIS A 145 5.70 -11.71 4.26
C HIS A 145 7.09 -12.20 3.91
N LYS A 146 7.48 -13.38 4.42
CA LYS A 146 8.75 -14.01 4.08
C LYS A 146 8.92 -14.23 2.58
N ALA A 147 7.90 -14.75 1.89
CA ALA A 147 8.00 -15.04 0.46
C ALA A 147 8.23 -13.78 -0.38
N PHE A 148 7.59 -12.65 -0.05
CA PHE A 148 7.83 -11.38 -0.73
C PHE A 148 9.21 -10.80 -0.43
N VAL A 149 9.68 -10.88 0.81
CA VAL A 149 11.05 -10.46 1.16
C VAL A 149 12.07 -11.29 0.39
N ASP A 150 11.94 -12.61 0.39
CA ASP A 150 12.85 -13.51 -0.34
C ASP A 150 12.82 -13.28 -1.86
N ALA A 151 11.69 -12.81 -2.40
CA ALA A 151 11.53 -12.46 -3.81
C ALA A 151 12.07 -11.06 -4.18
N GLY A 152 12.64 -10.31 -3.23
CA GLY A 152 13.21 -8.98 -3.48
C GLY A 152 12.18 -7.86 -3.62
N ALA A 153 11.00 -8.02 -2.98
CA ALA A 153 9.94 -7.01 -3.05
C ALA A 153 10.37 -5.65 -2.48
N ILE A 154 11.22 -5.63 -1.44
CA ILE A 154 11.68 -4.40 -0.78
C ILE A 154 12.48 -3.54 -1.77
N GLU A 155 13.47 -4.13 -2.42
CA GLU A 155 14.40 -3.44 -3.29
C GLU A 155 13.70 -2.88 -4.53
N ILE A 156 12.77 -3.63 -5.12
CA ILE A 156 12.04 -3.18 -6.31
C ILE A 156 11.05 -2.05 -5.99
N LEU A 157 10.37 -2.13 -4.84
CA LEU A 157 9.45 -1.08 -4.38
C LEU A 157 10.21 0.21 -4.04
N ALA A 158 11.33 0.09 -3.33
CA ALA A 158 12.21 1.20 -3.02
C ALA A 158 12.79 1.86 -4.28
N SER A 159 13.26 1.05 -5.24
CA SER A 159 13.76 1.53 -6.52
C SER A 159 12.71 2.36 -7.26
N TYR A 160 11.46 1.91 -7.27
CA TYR A 160 10.36 2.67 -7.87
C TYR A 160 10.13 4.02 -7.18
N LEU A 161 10.14 4.07 -5.84
CA LEU A 161 9.98 5.34 -5.10
C LEU A 161 11.12 6.32 -5.40
N LEU A 162 12.36 5.82 -5.49
CA LEU A 162 13.55 6.62 -5.84
C LEU A 162 13.50 7.14 -7.27
N GLU A 163 13.13 6.31 -8.24
CA GLU A 163 13.06 6.70 -9.66
C GLU A 163 11.90 7.67 -9.91
N THR A 164 10.81 7.57 -9.17
CA THR A 164 9.66 8.49 -9.30
C THR A 164 9.72 9.70 -8.35
N GLY A 165 10.81 9.81 -7.58
CA GLY A 165 10.97 10.80 -6.53
C GLY A 165 11.03 12.25 -7.00
N ALA A 166 10.60 13.16 -6.14
CA ALA A 166 10.43 14.58 -6.46
C ALA A 166 11.74 15.30 -6.83
N HIS A 167 12.88 14.74 -6.41
CA HIS A 167 14.20 15.36 -6.57
C HIS A 167 14.94 14.97 -7.86
N LYS A 168 14.56 13.86 -8.52
CA LYS A 168 15.30 13.33 -9.67
C LYS A 168 14.70 13.68 -11.03
N ASN A 169 13.42 14.01 -11.09
CA ASN A 169 12.74 14.30 -12.35
C ASN A 169 12.08 15.67 -12.27
N ASP A 170 12.38 16.58 -13.20
CA ASP A 170 11.78 17.92 -13.38
C ASP A 170 10.23 17.91 -13.57
N GLY A 171 9.49 17.22 -12.72
CA GLY A 171 8.10 16.82 -12.92
C GLY A 171 7.89 15.79 -14.04
N LYS A 172 8.76 15.67 -15.05
CA LYS A 172 8.43 15.04 -16.35
C LYS A 172 7.87 13.63 -16.32
N VAL A 173 8.35 12.80 -15.39
CA VAL A 173 8.00 11.37 -15.32
C VAL A 173 6.57 11.17 -14.77
N CYS A 174 6.14 11.98 -13.80
CA CYS A 174 4.82 11.84 -13.16
C CYS A 174 3.88 13.03 -13.43
N LEU A 175 4.41 14.11 -14.00
CA LEU A 175 3.74 15.35 -14.39
C LEU A 175 4.24 15.71 -15.80
N HIS A 176 3.50 15.30 -16.82
CA HIS A 176 3.80 15.77 -18.16
C HIS A 176 3.63 17.30 -18.26
N LYS A 177 4.65 17.96 -18.84
CA LYS A 177 4.64 19.38 -19.17
C LYS A 177 3.43 19.70 -20.04
N GLY A 178 2.38 20.29 -19.46
CA GLY A 178 1.27 20.89 -20.20
C GLY A 178 -0.12 20.33 -19.92
N GLN A 179 -0.25 19.20 -19.21
CA GLN A 179 -1.54 18.86 -18.59
C GLN A 179 -1.69 19.69 -17.33
N GLN A 180 -2.29 20.87 -17.46
CA GLN A 180 -2.90 21.50 -16.30
C GLN A 180 -3.92 20.50 -15.74
N VAL A 181 -3.77 20.19 -14.46
CA VAL A 181 -4.63 19.31 -13.66
C VAL A 181 -5.99 19.99 -13.49
N GLY A 182 -6.73 20.12 -14.59
CA GLY A 182 -8.07 20.68 -14.68
C GLY A 182 -9.09 19.56 -14.79
N GLY A 183 -9.06 18.63 -13.84
CA GLY A 183 -9.99 17.50 -13.80
C GLY A 183 -9.35 16.28 -13.14
N SER A 184 -9.93 15.86 -12.02
CA SER A 184 -9.71 14.62 -11.25
C SER A 184 -8.35 14.32 -10.57
N GLY A 185 -7.22 14.99 -10.86
CA GLY A 185 -6.01 14.92 -10.01
C GLY A 185 -5.32 13.55 -9.86
N ARG A 186 -5.87 12.49 -10.44
CA ARG A 186 -5.34 11.12 -10.40
C ARG A 186 -4.28 10.94 -11.49
N THR A 187 -3.08 10.55 -11.08
CA THR A 187 -2.07 10.05 -12.02
C THR A 187 -1.69 8.62 -11.61
N PRO A 188 -1.46 7.69 -12.57
CA PRO A 188 -1.00 6.34 -12.24
C PRO A 188 0.26 6.33 -11.41
N CYS A 189 1.16 7.30 -11.63
CA CYS A 189 2.38 7.42 -10.84
C CYS A 189 2.07 7.68 -9.35
N HIS A 190 1.14 8.60 -9.03
CA HIS A 190 0.76 8.82 -7.63
C HIS A 190 0.11 7.58 -7.01
N HIS A 191 -0.75 6.91 -7.77
CA HIS A 191 -1.40 5.66 -7.34
C HIS A 191 -0.36 4.57 -7.03
N ALA A 192 0.61 4.35 -7.93
CA ALA A 192 1.69 3.41 -7.76
C ALA A 192 2.65 3.80 -6.63
N ARG A 193 2.96 5.09 -6.45
CA ARG A 193 3.80 5.59 -5.33
C ARG A 193 3.13 5.35 -3.99
N MET A 194 1.83 5.62 -3.89
CA MET A 194 1.06 5.38 -2.68
C MET A 194 1.12 3.90 -2.30
N TRP A 195 0.76 3.01 -3.22
CA TRP A 195 0.75 1.58 -2.93
C TRP A 195 2.14 0.98 -2.74
N ALA A 196 3.18 1.51 -3.40
CA ALA A 196 4.54 1.10 -3.12
C ALA A 196 4.96 1.44 -1.68
N GLY A 197 4.66 2.65 -1.22
CA GLY A 197 4.90 3.06 0.16
C GLY A 197 4.09 2.21 1.16
N ALA A 198 2.82 1.93 0.86
CA ALA A 198 1.97 1.10 1.71
C ALA A 198 2.50 -0.35 1.80
N ALA A 199 2.93 -0.94 0.68
CA ALA A 199 3.55 -2.26 0.67
C ALA A 199 4.84 -2.29 1.48
N LEU A 200 5.73 -1.30 1.33
CA LEU A 200 6.94 -1.17 2.16
C LEU A 200 6.60 -1.00 3.64
N GLN A 201 5.54 -0.26 3.98
CA GLN A 201 5.07 -0.13 5.36
C GLN A 201 4.79 -1.51 5.94
N ASN A 202 4.01 -2.35 5.25
CA ASN A 202 3.66 -3.67 5.79
C ASN A 202 4.87 -4.63 5.83
N LEU A 203 5.78 -4.54 4.86
CA LEU A 203 7.03 -5.31 4.89
C LEU A 203 7.94 -4.89 6.06
N ALA A 204 7.89 -3.63 6.49
CA ALA A 204 8.64 -3.12 7.64
C ALA A 204 7.95 -3.33 9.01
N ALA A 205 6.69 -3.80 9.00
CA ALA A 205 5.86 -3.87 10.20
C ALA A 205 6.11 -5.17 11.00
N ASP A 206 6.09 -5.03 12.32
CA ASP A 206 5.98 -6.19 13.20
C ASP A 206 4.50 -6.56 13.36
N TYR A 207 4.21 -7.86 13.31
CA TYR A 207 2.87 -8.39 13.51
C TYR A 207 2.82 -9.37 14.68
N CYS A 208 1.68 -9.37 15.33
CA CYS A 208 1.31 -10.30 16.39
C CYS A 208 0.16 -11.13 15.80
N ASP A 209 -0.63 -11.89 16.58
CA ASP A 209 -1.94 -12.33 16.07
C ASP A 209 -2.84 -11.09 15.87
N GLY A 210 -2.69 -10.38 14.74
CA GLY A 210 -3.19 -9.03 14.48
C GLY A 210 -2.11 -7.94 14.58
N THR A 211 -2.50 -6.72 14.98
CA THR A 211 -1.60 -5.58 15.11
C THR A 211 -0.85 -5.64 16.46
N CYS A 212 0.48 -5.55 16.43
CA CYS A 212 1.25 -5.35 17.65
C CYS A 212 1.07 -3.92 18.17
N TRP A 213 0.92 -3.80 19.48
CA TRP A 213 0.99 -2.52 20.19
C TRP A 213 2.37 -2.43 20.83
N PHE A 214 3.04 -1.31 20.63
CA PHE A 214 4.35 -1.05 21.22
C PHE A 214 4.19 -0.05 22.35
N GLU A 215 4.93 -0.27 23.43
CA GLU A 215 5.04 0.68 24.52
C GLU A 215 6.49 0.91 24.86
N TRP A 216 6.77 2.13 25.32
CA TRP A 216 8.06 2.45 25.89
C TRP A 216 8.25 1.70 27.19
N ASN A 217 9.37 0.99 27.31
CA ASN A 217 9.76 0.41 28.58
C ASN A 217 10.00 1.54 29.59
N ASN A 218 9.07 1.73 30.52
CA ASN A 218 9.13 2.79 31.53
C ASN A 218 10.41 2.76 32.39
N ALA A 219 11.03 1.58 32.56
CA ALA A 219 12.25 1.44 33.33
C ALA A 219 13.48 1.93 32.58
N SER A 220 13.54 1.73 31.26
CA SER A 220 14.72 2.07 30.46
C SER A 220 14.55 3.31 29.60
N LYS A 221 13.30 3.74 29.31
CA LYS A 221 12.91 4.81 28.38
C LYS A 221 13.63 4.79 27.02
N THR A 222 14.18 3.64 26.65
CA THR A 222 15.14 3.51 25.55
C THR A 222 14.71 2.49 24.52
N ALA A 223 13.78 1.59 24.86
CA ALA A 223 13.29 0.56 23.98
C ALA A 223 11.77 0.53 23.93
N LEU A 224 11.24 0.40 22.72
CA LEU A 224 9.86 -0.01 22.49
C LEU A 224 9.79 -1.54 22.64
N VAL A 225 8.89 -2.00 23.48
CA VAL A 225 8.60 -3.43 23.64
C VAL A 225 7.15 -3.69 23.23
N PRO A 226 6.85 -4.86 22.65
CA PRO A 226 5.47 -5.28 22.47
C PRO A 226 4.76 -5.26 23.82
N HIS A 227 3.59 -4.61 23.89
CA HIS A 227 2.83 -4.49 25.12
C HIS A 227 2.40 -5.87 25.62
N SER A 228 2.92 -6.25 26.80
CA SER A 228 2.84 -7.61 27.32
C SER A 228 1.77 -7.83 28.39
N GLU A 229 0.91 -6.84 28.71
CA GLU A 229 -0.09 -7.06 29.76
C GLU A 229 -1.04 -8.21 29.41
N GLU A 230 -1.35 -9.02 30.43
CA GLU A 230 -2.01 -10.34 30.49
C GLU A 230 -3.36 -10.47 29.75
N LYS A 231 -3.81 -9.47 29.00
CA LYS A 231 -5.04 -9.54 28.19
C LYS A 231 -4.85 -9.31 26.70
N ARG A 232 -3.67 -8.90 26.22
CA ARG A 232 -3.39 -8.71 24.78
C ARG A 232 -1.93 -8.96 24.34
N GLY A 233 -1.05 -9.44 25.22
CA GLY A 233 0.31 -9.87 24.85
C GLY A 233 0.27 -11.11 23.95
N ARG A 234 0.14 -10.89 22.64
CA ARG A 234 0.22 -11.93 21.61
C ARG A 234 1.69 -12.07 21.20
N GLU A 235 2.15 -13.30 21.01
CA GLU A 235 3.49 -13.60 20.49
C GLU A 235 3.68 -12.87 19.15
N ILE A 236 4.86 -12.25 18.96
CA ILE A 236 5.22 -11.66 17.67
C ILE A 236 5.26 -12.80 16.65
N THR A 237 4.39 -12.73 15.64
CA THR A 237 4.31 -13.69 14.53
C THR A 237 5.24 -13.29 13.38
N ILE A 238 5.51 -11.98 13.24
CA ILE A 238 6.44 -11.42 12.25
C ILE A 238 7.30 -10.36 12.95
N SER A 239 8.61 -10.58 12.98
CA SER A 239 9.58 -9.55 13.36
C SER A 239 10.28 -9.06 12.10
N ALA A 240 10.01 -7.82 11.73
CA ALA A 240 10.53 -7.18 10.52
C ALA A 240 11.81 -6.35 10.79
N ALA A 241 12.57 -6.69 11.82
CA ALA A 241 13.76 -5.93 12.22
C ALA A 241 14.81 -5.85 11.10
N LYS A 242 15.07 -6.99 10.44
CA LYS A 242 16.00 -7.07 9.32
C LYS A 242 15.50 -6.30 8.11
N GLU A 243 14.21 -6.35 7.83
CA GLU A 243 13.58 -5.65 6.70
C GLU A 243 13.67 -4.13 6.90
N ARG A 244 13.54 -3.64 8.14
CA ARG A 244 13.79 -2.23 8.47
C ARG A 244 15.23 -1.81 8.21
N GLU A 245 16.20 -2.64 8.60
CA GLU A 245 17.62 -2.41 8.29
C GLU A 245 17.86 -2.38 6.79
N THR A 246 17.30 -3.34 6.04
CA THR A 246 17.38 -3.37 4.58
C THR A 246 16.82 -2.09 3.98
N ILE A 247 15.60 -1.68 4.35
CA ILE A 247 14.97 -0.45 3.86
C ILE A 247 15.84 0.78 4.16
N ALA A 248 16.37 0.89 5.38
CA ALA A 248 17.20 2.03 5.76
C ALA A 248 18.58 2.04 5.08
N SER A 249 19.09 0.89 4.66
CA SER A 249 20.36 0.78 3.95
C SER A 249 20.30 1.18 2.48
N ILE A 250 19.10 1.37 1.91
CA ILE A 250 18.92 1.77 0.51
C ILE A 250 19.19 3.27 0.38
N ASP A 251 20.28 3.60 -0.32
CA ASP A 251 20.76 4.98 -0.51
C ASP A 251 19.67 5.91 -1.08
N GLY A 252 19.47 7.04 -0.41
CA GLY A 252 18.48 8.06 -0.78
C GLY A 252 17.03 7.75 -0.44
N LEU A 253 16.70 6.52 0.00
CA LEU A 253 15.31 6.14 0.24
C LEU A 253 14.71 6.87 1.43
N MET A 254 15.50 7.07 2.50
CA MET A 254 15.05 7.78 3.69
C MET A 254 14.68 9.24 3.34
N GLU A 255 15.53 9.92 2.59
CA GLU A 255 15.29 11.29 2.13
C GLU A 255 14.03 11.38 1.27
N GLU A 256 13.81 10.40 0.38
CA GLU A 256 12.61 10.33 -0.44
C GLU A 256 11.34 10.08 0.39
N LEU A 257 11.38 9.16 1.35
CA LEU A 257 10.26 8.90 2.27
C LEU A 257 9.93 10.15 3.11
N VAL A 258 10.94 10.87 3.59
CA VAL A 258 10.73 12.14 4.30
C VAL A 258 10.14 13.18 3.37
N SER A 259 10.67 13.33 2.14
CA SER A 259 10.13 14.27 1.15
C SER A 259 8.66 13.97 0.83
N MET A 260 8.30 12.70 0.64
CA MET A 260 6.91 12.24 0.48
C MET A 260 6.05 12.58 1.68
N ALA A 261 6.53 12.33 2.91
CA ALA A 261 5.80 12.67 4.14
C ALA A 261 5.61 14.19 4.28
N CYS A 262 6.56 15.01 3.84
CA CYS A 262 6.48 16.47 3.88
C CYS A 262 5.57 17.07 2.79
N ALA A 263 5.21 16.29 1.76
CA ALA A 263 4.37 16.76 0.66
C ALA A 263 2.87 16.90 1.04
N MET A 264 2.53 16.75 2.32
CA MET A 264 1.16 16.88 2.81
C MET A 264 0.56 18.26 2.55
N SER A 265 -0.66 18.25 2.01
CA SER A 265 -1.50 19.45 1.96
C SER A 265 -2.37 19.51 3.21
N THR A 266 -1.88 20.15 4.27
CA THR A 266 -2.68 20.46 5.48
C THR A 266 -3.85 21.43 5.22
N LYS A 267 -4.01 21.89 3.97
CA LYS A 267 -4.93 22.95 3.57
C LYS A 267 -6.26 22.46 3.01
N GLU A 268 -6.40 21.16 2.72
CA GLU A 268 -7.67 20.64 2.20
C GLU A 268 -8.73 20.60 3.30
N LYS A 269 -9.90 21.19 3.00
CA LYS A 269 -11.02 21.21 3.95
C LYS A 269 -11.75 19.87 3.86
N PRO A 270 -12.13 19.26 5.01
CA PRO A 270 -13.04 18.13 5.02
C PRO A 270 -14.29 18.44 4.20
N SER A 271 -14.67 17.52 3.31
CA SER A 271 -15.92 17.68 2.56
C SER A 271 -17.11 17.34 3.47
N PRO A 272 -18.11 18.24 3.60
CA PRO A 272 -19.27 18.03 4.48
C PRO A 272 -20.21 16.89 4.06
N GLU A 273 -20.06 16.34 2.86
CA GLU A 273 -20.99 15.37 2.27
C GLU A 273 -20.87 13.93 2.81
N HIS A 274 -19.79 13.54 3.49
CA HIS A 274 -19.55 12.12 3.83
C HIS A 274 -18.98 11.88 5.24
N PRO A 275 -19.84 11.61 6.24
CA PRO A 275 -19.37 11.46 7.61
C PRO A 275 -19.14 10.02 8.13
N TRP A 276 -17.86 9.63 8.30
CA TRP A 276 -17.26 8.65 9.27
C TRP A 276 -17.32 7.18 8.84
N PRO A 277 -16.22 6.37 8.88
CA PRO A 277 -14.79 6.67 8.67
C PRO A 277 -14.48 7.24 7.26
N SER A 278 -15.53 7.57 6.51
CA SER A 278 -15.52 8.28 5.23
C SER A 278 -15.13 9.77 5.30
N HIS A 279 -14.72 10.30 6.47
CA HIS A 279 -14.16 11.67 6.60
C HIS A 279 -12.63 11.71 6.55
N ALA A 280 -11.98 10.64 6.09
CA ALA A 280 -10.65 10.88 5.54
C ALA A 280 -10.87 11.91 4.41
N VAL A 281 -10.40 13.14 4.62
CA VAL A 281 -10.48 14.21 3.62
C VAL A 281 -9.79 13.72 2.34
N MET A 282 -8.75 12.91 2.54
CA MET A 282 -7.97 12.20 1.55
C MET A 282 -8.33 10.71 1.62
N GLY A 283 -8.92 10.14 0.57
CA GLY A 283 -9.31 8.71 0.60
C GLY A 283 -10.67 8.37 -0.01
N ARG A 284 -11.27 9.28 -0.80
CA ARG A 284 -12.39 8.90 -1.66
C ARG A 284 -11.97 7.97 -2.80
N ASP A 285 -10.73 8.07 -3.23
CA ASP A 285 -10.12 7.32 -4.33
C ASP A 285 -8.67 6.99 -3.96
N ASP A 286 -8.28 5.73 -4.09
CA ASP A 286 -6.92 5.20 -3.89
C ASP A 286 -5.87 5.87 -4.80
N GLY A 287 -6.30 6.53 -5.88
CA GLY A 287 -5.44 7.28 -6.78
C GLY A 287 -5.15 8.74 -6.37
N MET A 288 -5.65 9.22 -5.22
CA MET A 288 -5.43 10.60 -4.80
C MET A 288 -3.97 10.84 -4.40
N PRO A 289 -3.29 11.87 -4.95
CA PRO A 289 -1.89 12.17 -4.62
C PRO A 289 -1.66 12.43 -3.14
N SER A 290 -2.70 12.91 -2.48
CA SER A 290 -2.73 13.29 -1.09
C SER A 290 -2.65 12.07 -0.14
N LEU A 291 -2.80 10.84 -0.64
CA LEU A 291 -2.55 9.61 0.11
C LEU A 291 -1.08 9.16 0.13
N VAL A 292 -0.23 9.71 -0.74
CA VAL A 292 1.20 9.35 -0.79
C VAL A 292 1.92 9.65 0.54
N PRO A 293 1.71 10.82 1.18
CA PRO A 293 2.30 11.08 2.49
C PRO A 293 1.85 10.11 3.59
N TRP A 294 0.56 9.70 3.60
CA TRP A 294 0.08 8.70 4.55
C TRP A 294 0.88 7.40 4.47
N ALA A 295 1.12 6.91 3.26
CA ALA A 295 1.91 5.70 3.03
C ALA A 295 3.35 5.87 3.52
N ALA A 296 3.98 7.01 3.19
CA ALA A 296 5.35 7.31 3.62
C ALA A 296 5.48 7.42 5.15
N ILE A 297 4.57 8.11 5.83
CA ILE A 297 4.53 8.20 7.30
C ILE A 297 4.38 6.80 7.90
N GLY A 298 3.62 5.92 7.26
CA GLY A 298 3.53 4.53 7.67
C GLY A 298 4.85 3.78 7.61
N VAL A 299 5.66 3.98 6.57
CA VAL A 299 7.02 3.41 6.50
C VAL A 299 7.88 4.00 7.63
N LEU A 300 7.90 5.33 7.78
CA LEU A 300 8.69 6.02 8.81
C LEU A 300 8.30 5.59 10.23
N LYS A 301 7.01 5.38 10.48
CA LYS A 301 6.48 4.82 11.74
C LYS A 301 7.15 3.50 12.06
N ASN A 302 7.20 2.58 11.10
CA ASN A 302 7.73 1.25 11.32
C ASN A 302 9.25 1.31 11.45
N LEU A 303 9.94 2.12 10.65
CA LEU A 303 11.39 2.34 10.79
C LEU A 303 11.78 2.88 12.17
N ALA A 304 10.95 3.72 12.79
CA ALA A 304 11.17 4.23 14.16
C ALA A 304 11.14 3.15 15.26
N LEU A 305 10.71 1.92 14.94
CA LEU A 305 10.88 0.78 15.86
C LEU A 305 12.35 0.37 16.02
N SER A 306 13.21 0.63 15.04
CA SER A 306 14.66 0.41 15.16
C SER A 306 15.29 1.47 16.06
N ASP A 307 16.02 1.05 17.09
CA ASP A 307 16.72 1.96 18.03
C ASP A 307 17.68 2.91 17.31
N GLU A 308 18.40 2.41 16.28
CA GLU A 308 19.36 3.19 15.50
C GLU A 308 18.67 4.30 14.70
N LEU A 309 17.63 3.93 13.94
CA LEU A 309 16.91 4.87 13.06
C LEU A 309 16.05 5.87 13.83
N ARG A 310 15.58 5.47 15.01
CA ARG A 310 14.67 6.28 15.82
C ARG A 310 15.25 7.64 16.14
N HIS A 311 16.55 7.71 16.48
CA HIS A 311 17.22 8.97 16.79
C HIS A 311 17.19 9.91 15.58
N ASP A 312 17.61 9.43 14.40
CA ASP A 312 17.66 10.25 13.19
C ASP A 312 16.26 10.76 12.79
N LEU A 313 15.24 9.91 12.93
CA LEU A 313 13.85 10.27 12.66
C LEU A 313 13.31 11.31 13.67
N ALA A 314 13.60 11.17 14.96
CA ALA A 314 13.06 11.99 16.05
C ALA A 314 13.69 13.39 16.18
N TYR A 315 14.80 13.64 15.49
CA TYR A 315 15.51 14.94 15.52
C TYR A 315 15.73 15.53 14.12
N GLY A 316 15.34 14.82 13.06
CA GLY A 316 15.48 15.25 11.68
C GLY A 316 14.24 15.95 11.10
N MET A 317 14.24 16.10 9.77
CA MET A 317 13.11 16.66 9.01
C MET A 317 11.86 15.76 9.07
N ALA A 318 12.05 14.45 9.24
CA ALA A 318 10.98 13.48 9.41
C ALA A 318 10.02 13.88 10.55
N TYR A 319 10.57 14.15 11.75
CA TYR A 319 9.78 14.58 12.91
C TYR A 319 8.87 15.76 12.60
N ARG A 320 9.39 16.82 11.97
CA ARG A 320 8.61 17.99 11.62
C ARG A 320 7.44 17.65 10.70
N CYS A 321 7.68 16.86 9.65
CA CYS A 321 6.65 16.50 8.69
C CYS A 321 5.60 15.57 9.30
N VAL A 322 5.99 14.70 10.21
CA VAL A 322 5.05 13.89 11.01
C VAL A 322 4.24 14.75 11.99
N CYS A 323 4.82 15.79 12.60
CA CYS A 323 4.06 16.74 13.42
C CYS A 323 3.01 17.51 12.59
N ASP A 324 3.37 17.95 11.39
CA ASP A 324 2.42 18.59 10.46
C ASP A 324 1.28 17.63 10.09
N ALA A 325 1.59 16.35 9.90
CA ALA A 325 0.61 15.29 9.66
C ALA A 325 -0.30 15.01 10.85
N TRP A 326 0.24 15.05 12.06
CA TRP A 326 -0.52 14.88 13.29
C TRP A 326 -1.55 16.01 13.49
N ALA A 327 -1.22 17.22 13.02
CA ALA A 327 -2.13 18.36 12.97
C ALA A 327 -3.16 18.29 11.82
N SER A 328 -3.12 17.25 10.97
CA SER A 328 -4.08 17.07 9.89
C SER A 328 -5.50 16.91 10.45
N LYS A 329 -6.47 17.42 9.68
CA LYS A 329 -7.90 17.18 9.94
C LYS A 329 -8.34 15.81 9.46
N ASP A 330 -7.53 15.17 8.64
CA ASP A 330 -7.72 13.79 8.25
C ASP A 330 -7.31 12.87 9.42
N TRP A 331 -8.29 12.16 9.96
CA TRP A 331 -8.06 11.29 11.11
C TRP A 331 -7.10 10.14 10.79
N LEU A 332 -7.08 9.64 9.55
CA LEU A 332 -6.25 8.51 9.15
C LEU A 332 -4.77 8.92 9.10
N GLU A 333 -4.50 10.12 8.59
CA GLU A 333 -3.16 10.73 8.65
C GLU A 333 -2.76 11.03 10.08
N ALA A 334 -3.64 11.69 10.85
CA ALA A 334 -3.35 12.09 12.21
C ALA A 334 -3.11 10.90 13.15
N GLU A 335 -3.84 9.79 12.98
CA GLU A 335 -3.62 8.54 13.72
C GLU A 335 -2.29 7.90 13.33
N LYS A 336 -1.99 7.80 12.02
CA LYS A 336 -0.71 7.26 11.56
C LYS A 336 0.48 8.07 12.09
N ALA A 337 0.35 9.40 12.05
CA ALA A 337 1.35 10.33 12.55
C ALA A 337 1.52 10.22 14.07
N ARG A 338 0.42 10.08 14.82
CA ARG A 338 0.48 9.86 16.28
C ARG A 338 1.25 8.59 16.63
N ASP A 339 1.00 7.49 15.92
CA ASP A 339 1.76 6.26 16.15
C ASP A 339 3.24 6.44 15.78
N ALA A 340 3.54 7.16 14.68
CA ALA A 340 4.91 7.46 14.29
C ALA A 340 5.64 8.29 15.37
N LEU A 341 5.00 9.34 15.89
CA LEU A 341 5.52 10.15 17.00
C LEU A 341 5.69 9.32 18.27
N HIS A 342 4.76 8.42 18.56
CA HIS A 342 4.92 7.47 19.67
C HIS A 342 6.18 6.63 19.48
N HIS A 343 6.39 6.02 18.31
CA HIS A 343 7.58 5.22 18.04
C HIS A 343 8.87 6.05 18.04
N MET A 344 8.80 7.33 17.71
CA MET A 344 9.91 8.28 17.82
C MET A 344 10.19 8.74 19.25
N GLY A 345 9.29 8.48 20.21
CA GLY A 345 9.42 8.90 21.61
C GLY A 345 9.00 10.36 21.83
N ARG A 346 8.02 10.84 21.05
CA ARG A 346 7.62 12.26 20.93
C ARG A 346 6.12 12.51 21.15
N GLN A 347 5.46 11.70 21.96
CA GLN A 347 4.00 11.75 22.07
C GLN A 347 3.46 12.95 22.90
N GLU A 348 4.33 13.65 23.64
CA GLU A 348 3.95 14.68 24.62
C GLU A 348 4.64 16.05 24.41
N ASP A 349 5.48 16.18 23.37
CA ASP A 349 6.17 17.43 22.98
C ASP A 349 5.41 18.15 21.86
#